data_AF-K2DEU7-F1
#
_entry.id   AF-K2DEU7-F1
#
_cell.length_a   1.000
_cell.length_b   1.000
_cell.length_c   1.000
_cell.angle_alpha   90.00
_cell.angle_beta   90.00
_cell.angle_gamma   90.00
#
_symmetry.space_group_name_H-M   'P 1'
#
loop_
_entity.id
_entity.type
_entity.pdbx_description
1 polymer ?
#
loop_
_entity_poly.entity_id
_entity_poly.type
_entity_poly.pdbx_seq_one_letter_code
_entity_poly.pdbx_strand_id
1 'polypeptide(L)'
;MQVIPSKMGRGLQKSLLSALAVARPLALVAGALALSSAAMAFQIAPMGSAFESKLTNETEDSLADVAGRLGVLIKGRVHEEITQIAMGCPVEPANLAQDTTCSIRDLPFVTPYVIYGVRWNDLPPFKLLPDEGNCTYLGKSCIVGQTIRFSTQPLCWYCLFKDAEKKAQIKPIVGCSKAPGTFHGNVMTRSHFGDLQFLHAMASEEGVHPGATRAKVLDWLEFAWKVSSREIKPDTFLRDIDNATLKEHFGCTQWRVSDLYILGHQDKLLPYLHHVAFGSVLHTVQDSFAGAHSSREASHPAVCARTLLLRSLGELWNSIPMAPRMVVCTMSRTPGMP
;
A
#
# COMPACT_ATOMS: atom_id res chain seq x y z
N MET A 1 -29.78 68.28 -67.52
CA MET A 1 -29.82 69.56 -66.80
C MET A 1 -29.93 69.24 -65.31
N GLN A 2 -29.08 69.87 -64.49
CA GLN A 2 -28.86 69.67 -63.03
C GLN A 2 -30.17 69.59 -62.21
N VAL A 3 -30.28 68.99 -61.01
CA VAL A 3 -29.55 69.21 -59.75
C VAL A 3 -29.85 68.06 -58.74
N ILE A 4 -28.83 67.68 -57.97
CA ILE A 4 -28.76 66.85 -56.73
C ILE A 4 -29.10 67.77 -55.51
N PRO A 5 -29.75 67.35 -54.38
CA PRO A 5 -29.02 66.55 -53.40
C PRO A 5 -29.73 65.61 -52.40
N SER A 6 -29.01 64.51 -52.18
CA SER A 6 -28.66 63.82 -50.92
C SER A 6 -29.68 63.71 -49.77
N LYS A 7 -29.87 62.48 -49.28
CA LYS A 7 -29.18 62.04 -48.05
C LYS A 7 -29.21 60.51 -47.88
N MET A 8 -28.11 60.05 -47.31
CA MET A 8 -27.66 58.69 -47.04
C MET A 8 -28.40 58.08 -45.85
N GLY A 9 -28.66 56.75 -45.87
CA GLY A 9 -29.14 56.00 -44.71
C GLY A 9 -29.47 54.54 -45.03
N ARG A 10 -28.43 53.70 -45.10
CA ARG A 10 -28.47 52.21 -45.14
C ARG A 10 -29.09 51.67 -43.84
N GLY A 11 -29.74 50.52 -43.76
CA GLY A 11 -29.99 49.44 -44.71
C GLY A 11 -30.77 48.35 -43.99
N LEU A 12 -31.74 47.75 -44.70
CA LEU A 12 -32.44 46.52 -44.35
C LEU A 12 -31.94 45.41 -45.29
N GLN A 13 -32.22 44.15 -44.94
CA GLN A 13 -32.13 42.89 -45.73
C GLN A 13 -30.96 41.98 -45.34
N LYS A 14 -31.11 40.66 -45.23
CA LYS A 14 -32.29 39.77 -45.36
C LYS A 14 -31.90 38.35 -44.89
N SER A 15 -32.93 37.54 -44.65
CA SER A 15 -33.04 36.09 -44.94
C SER A 15 -33.06 35.11 -43.76
N LEU A 16 -34.30 34.72 -43.41
CA LEU A 16 -34.76 33.33 -43.20
C LEU A 16 -34.44 32.48 -44.47
N LEU A 17 -34.23 31.16 -44.53
CA LEU A 17 -34.49 29.95 -43.73
C LEU A 17 -33.49 28.87 -44.16
N SER A 18 -33.16 27.90 -43.30
CA SER A 18 -33.14 26.46 -43.66
C SER A 18 -32.89 25.56 -42.45
N ALA A 19 -33.53 24.40 -42.48
CA ALA A 19 -33.78 23.49 -41.38
C ALA A 19 -32.69 22.44 -41.17
N LEU A 20 -32.77 21.82 -39.98
CA LEU A 20 -32.34 20.46 -39.61
C LEU A 20 -30.84 20.19 -39.39
N ALA A 21 -30.63 19.46 -38.29
CA ALA A 21 -29.43 18.70 -37.91
C ALA A 21 -28.23 19.50 -37.39
N VAL A 22 -28.20 19.76 -36.07
CA VAL A 22 -26.98 19.50 -35.29
C VAL A 22 -27.39 18.99 -33.91
N ALA A 23 -27.13 17.70 -33.70
CA ALA A 23 -27.19 17.03 -32.42
C ALA A 23 -26.30 17.73 -31.39
N ARG A 24 -26.74 17.71 -30.13
CA ARG A 24 -25.98 18.08 -28.93
C ARG A 24 -24.49 17.69 -29.02
N PRO A 25 -23.58 18.60 -28.62
CA PRO A 25 -22.39 18.17 -27.92
C PRO A 25 -22.17 19.07 -26.70
N LEU A 26 -22.93 18.84 -25.62
CA LEU A 26 -22.65 19.43 -24.31
C LEU A 26 -22.53 18.38 -23.21
N ALA A 27 -22.32 17.11 -23.61
CA ALA A 27 -22.18 15.97 -22.71
C ALA A 27 -20.82 15.25 -22.83
N LEU A 28 -19.80 15.90 -23.43
CA LEU A 28 -18.47 15.29 -23.63
C LEU A 28 -17.30 16.04 -22.99
N VAL A 29 -17.54 17.18 -22.32
CA VAL A 29 -16.47 17.92 -21.61
C VAL A 29 -16.57 17.77 -20.07
N ALA A 30 -17.72 17.37 -19.54
CA ALA A 30 -17.87 17.11 -18.09
C ALA A 30 -17.49 15.67 -17.68
N GLY A 31 -17.22 14.76 -18.63
CA GLY A 31 -16.79 13.38 -18.37
C GLY A 31 -15.28 13.18 -18.30
N ALA A 32 -14.48 14.18 -18.67
CA ALA A 32 -13.02 14.07 -18.76
C ALA A 32 -12.26 14.64 -17.55
N LEU A 33 -12.96 15.23 -16.57
CA LEU A 33 -12.35 15.85 -15.38
C LEU A 33 -12.59 15.08 -14.07
N ALA A 34 -13.14 13.86 -14.14
CA ALA A 34 -13.38 12.99 -12.99
C ALA A 34 -12.54 11.69 -13.01
N LEU A 35 -11.40 11.71 -13.72
CA LEU A 35 -10.48 10.57 -13.83
C LEU A 35 -9.04 11.01 -13.57
N SER A 36 -8.74 11.49 -12.35
CA SER A 36 -7.36 11.65 -11.88
C SER A 36 -7.31 11.73 -10.35
N SER A 37 -7.86 10.72 -9.70
CA SER A 37 -7.46 10.36 -8.34
C SER A 37 -7.38 8.85 -8.29
N ALA A 38 -6.54 8.27 -9.15
CA ALA A 38 -6.03 6.94 -8.90
C ALA A 38 -5.17 7.06 -7.64
N ALA A 39 -5.76 6.77 -6.50
CA ALA A 39 -5.02 6.54 -5.27
C ALA A 39 -4.11 5.33 -5.53
N MET A 40 -2.86 5.61 -5.90
CA MET A 40 -1.81 4.64 -6.20
C MET A 40 -1.05 4.33 -4.91
N ALA A 41 -1.65 3.59 -3.98
CA ALA A 41 -0.96 3.12 -2.77
C ALA A 41 -1.47 1.73 -2.39
N PHE A 42 -1.32 0.82 -3.32
CA PHE A 42 -1.20 -0.59 -3.01
C PHE A 42 -0.34 -1.17 -4.11
N GLN A 43 0.96 -1.32 -3.87
CA GLN A 43 1.86 -2.20 -4.62
C GLN A 43 3.31 -2.00 -4.14
N ILE A 44 3.91 -3.14 -3.79
CA ILE A 44 5.21 -3.38 -3.18
C ILE A 44 6.34 -2.60 -3.88
N ALA A 45 7.26 -2.04 -3.08
CA ALA A 45 8.44 -1.30 -3.52
C ALA A 45 9.53 -2.22 -4.16
N PRO A 46 10.47 -1.66 -4.94
CA PRO A 46 11.41 -2.44 -5.74
C PRO A 46 12.62 -2.91 -4.92
N MET A 47 12.90 -4.20 -5.07
CA MET A 47 13.93 -4.98 -4.38
C MET A 47 15.29 -4.34 -4.23
N GLY A 48 15.78 -4.38 -2.98
CA GLY A 48 17.19 -4.39 -2.66
C GLY A 48 17.74 -5.81 -2.68
N SER A 49 18.03 -6.36 -3.86
CA SER A 49 18.84 -7.57 -3.93
C SER A 49 20.31 -7.19 -3.67
N ALA A 50 20.92 -6.31 -4.49
CA ALA A 50 22.33 -5.88 -4.31
C ALA A 50 22.61 -5.03 -3.07
N PHE A 51 21.62 -4.32 -2.55
CA PHE A 51 21.78 -3.53 -1.33
C PHE A 51 21.75 -4.41 -0.08
N GLU A 52 20.73 -5.27 0.04
CA GLU A 52 20.64 -6.19 1.17
C GLU A 52 21.79 -7.19 1.13
N SER A 53 22.08 -7.77 -0.03
CA SER A 53 23.26 -8.62 -0.26
C SER A 53 24.56 -8.00 0.25
N LYS A 54 24.82 -6.71 -0.05
CA LYS A 54 26.00 -6.01 0.45
C LYS A 54 25.98 -5.83 1.97
N LEU A 55 24.81 -5.58 2.54
CA LEU A 55 24.64 -5.34 3.98
C LEU A 55 24.68 -6.63 4.81
N THR A 56 24.12 -7.71 4.26
CA THR A 56 23.87 -8.98 4.93
C THR A 56 24.77 -10.10 4.42
N ASN A 57 25.64 -9.85 3.45
CA ASN A 57 26.52 -10.83 2.80
C ASN A 57 25.79 -12.10 2.38
N GLU A 58 24.61 -11.94 1.78
CA GLU A 58 23.79 -13.04 1.25
C GLU A 58 23.94 -13.15 -0.26
N THR A 59 24.04 -14.38 -0.77
CA THR A 59 23.93 -14.64 -2.23
C THR A 59 22.51 -14.35 -2.69
N GLU A 60 22.36 -13.39 -3.60
CA GLU A 60 21.08 -13.07 -4.24
C GLU A 60 20.60 -14.22 -5.11
N ASP A 61 19.28 -14.42 -5.11
CA ASP A 61 18.64 -15.22 -6.14
C ASP A 61 18.65 -14.45 -7.47
N SER A 62 19.10 -15.09 -8.55
CA SER A 62 19.17 -14.47 -9.88
C SER A 62 17.79 -14.05 -10.40
N LEU A 63 16.71 -14.70 -9.96
CA LEU A 63 15.33 -14.30 -10.26
C LEU A 63 14.92 -13.07 -9.47
N ALA A 64 15.49 -12.83 -8.28
CA ALA A 64 15.27 -11.59 -7.53
C ALA A 64 15.94 -10.42 -8.25
N ASP A 65 17.17 -10.61 -8.73
CA ASP A 65 17.88 -9.62 -9.54
C ASP A 65 17.10 -9.36 -10.86
N VAL A 66 16.64 -10.40 -11.55
CA VAL A 66 15.87 -10.26 -12.80
C VAL A 66 14.50 -9.62 -12.57
N ALA A 67 13.72 -10.03 -11.56
CA ALA A 67 12.44 -9.40 -11.25
C ALA A 67 12.59 -7.94 -10.76
N GLY A 68 13.70 -7.65 -10.07
CA GLY A 68 14.10 -6.30 -9.66
C GLY A 68 14.59 -5.43 -10.83
N ARG A 69 15.05 -6.03 -11.93
CA ARG A 69 15.41 -5.34 -13.18
C ARG A 69 14.23 -5.20 -14.15
N LEU A 70 13.33 -6.19 -14.19
CA LEU A 70 12.23 -6.26 -15.16
C LEU A 70 10.96 -5.52 -14.73
N GLY A 71 10.90 -4.94 -13.53
CA GLY A 71 9.75 -4.12 -13.15
C GLY A 71 8.50 -4.89 -12.72
N VAL A 72 8.54 -6.22 -12.73
CA VAL A 72 7.34 -7.08 -12.60
C VAL A 72 6.65 -6.94 -11.23
N LEU A 73 7.35 -6.40 -10.23
CA LEU A 73 6.84 -6.09 -8.88
C LEU A 73 7.27 -4.70 -8.39
N ILE A 74 7.51 -3.75 -9.30
CA ILE A 74 8.15 -2.47 -9.00
C ILE A 74 7.13 -1.33 -9.11
N LYS A 75 6.75 -0.73 -7.97
CA LYS A 75 6.46 0.71 -7.94
C LYS A 75 7.65 1.47 -7.38
N GLY A 76 7.72 2.77 -7.63
CA GLY A 76 8.89 3.62 -7.35
C GLY A 76 9.37 3.55 -5.90
N ARG A 77 10.61 4.00 -5.65
CA ARG A 77 11.27 4.02 -4.33
C ARG A 77 10.80 5.18 -3.46
N VAL A 78 9.48 5.35 -3.36
CA VAL A 78 8.87 6.55 -2.78
C VAL A 78 9.27 6.73 -1.32
N HIS A 79 9.25 5.64 -0.52
CA HIS A 79 9.62 5.69 0.89
C HIS A 79 11.10 5.99 1.09
N GLU A 80 11.98 5.36 0.31
CA GLU A 80 13.41 5.63 0.39
C GLU A 80 13.73 7.05 -0.09
N GLU A 81 13.11 7.51 -1.17
CA GLU A 81 13.29 8.86 -1.71
C GLU A 81 12.86 9.93 -0.70
N ILE A 82 11.65 9.83 -0.15
CA ILE A 82 11.16 10.77 0.88
C ILE A 82 12.11 10.77 2.08
N THR A 83 12.63 9.59 2.45
CA THR A 83 13.61 9.48 3.54
C THR A 83 14.93 10.19 3.19
N GLN A 84 15.45 10.02 1.98
CA GLN A 84 16.68 10.70 1.55
C GLN A 84 16.48 12.23 1.54
N ILE A 85 15.34 12.72 1.04
CA ILE A 85 14.99 14.15 1.04
C ILE A 85 14.92 14.68 2.47
N ALA A 86 14.20 13.98 3.36
CA ALA A 86 14.10 14.36 4.77
C ALA A 86 15.46 14.42 5.49
N MET A 87 16.43 13.65 5.01
CA MET A 87 17.80 13.58 5.53
C MET A 87 18.80 14.48 4.79
N GLY A 88 18.30 15.39 3.92
CA GLY A 88 19.11 16.44 3.30
C GLY A 88 19.56 16.15 1.87
N CYS A 89 18.97 15.16 1.19
CA CYS A 89 19.14 15.04 -0.26
C CYS A 89 18.60 16.31 -0.95
N PRO A 90 19.42 17.01 -1.75
CA PRO A 90 19.05 18.32 -2.27
C PRO A 90 18.02 18.19 -3.39
N VAL A 91 16.82 18.70 -3.15
CA VAL A 91 15.77 18.86 -4.16
C VAL A 91 15.05 20.18 -3.92
N GLU A 92 14.86 20.95 -4.99
CA GLU A 92 14.05 22.17 -4.90
C GLU A 92 12.57 21.78 -4.79
N PRO A 93 11.79 22.37 -3.87
CA PRO A 93 10.37 22.03 -3.71
C PRO A 93 9.55 22.13 -5.00
N ALA A 94 9.91 23.08 -5.89
CA ALA A 94 9.26 23.27 -7.18
C ALA A 94 9.47 22.11 -8.16
N ASN A 95 10.52 21.30 -7.97
CA ASN A 95 10.94 20.23 -8.87
C ASN A 95 10.69 18.83 -8.28
N LEU A 96 10.09 18.71 -7.09
CA LEU A 96 9.89 17.44 -6.39
C LEU A 96 9.23 16.35 -7.23
N ALA A 97 8.28 16.71 -8.10
CA ALA A 97 7.54 15.74 -8.91
C ALA A 97 8.34 15.23 -10.12
N GLN A 98 9.42 15.91 -10.51
CA GLN A 98 10.26 15.57 -11.67
C GLN A 98 11.69 15.19 -11.27
N ASP A 99 12.10 15.46 -10.03
CA ASP A 99 13.40 15.05 -9.54
C ASP A 99 13.51 13.53 -9.53
N THR A 100 14.66 13.05 -10.01
CA THR A 100 15.01 11.64 -9.95
C THR A 100 16.31 11.43 -9.20
N THR A 101 16.90 12.51 -8.69
CA THR A 101 18.19 12.50 -8.00
C THR A 101 18.06 11.78 -6.67
N CYS A 102 17.02 12.10 -5.89
CA CYS A 102 16.83 11.54 -4.55
C CYS A 102 16.20 10.14 -4.54
N SER A 103 15.69 9.66 -5.67
CA SER A 103 15.22 8.27 -5.84
C SER A 103 16.31 7.28 -6.29
N ILE A 104 17.54 7.76 -6.50
CA ILE A 104 18.69 6.90 -6.78
C ILE A 104 18.97 5.99 -5.58
N ARG A 105 19.41 4.76 -5.86
CA ARG A 105 19.75 3.78 -4.85
C ARG A 105 21.02 4.19 -4.11
N ASP A 106 21.05 3.84 -2.82
CA ASP A 106 22.28 3.85 -2.02
C ASP A 106 22.94 5.24 -1.90
N LEU A 107 22.13 6.29 -1.96
CA LEU A 107 22.59 7.66 -1.72
C LEU A 107 23.11 7.83 -0.28
N PRO A 108 24.10 8.72 -0.08
CA PRO A 108 24.82 8.83 1.20
C PRO A 108 24.11 9.67 2.27
N PHE A 109 22.93 10.26 1.99
CA PHE A 109 22.28 11.19 2.92
C PHE A 109 21.67 10.49 4.13
N VAL A 110 21.27 9.23 3.98
CA VAL A 110 20.76 8.41 5.07
C VAL A 110 21.54 7.10 5.18
N THR A 111 21.73 6.60 6.40
CA THR A 111 22.46 5.35 6.61
C THR A 111 21.72 4.18 5.96
N PRO A 112 22.45 3.17 5.45
CA PRO A 112 21.83 2.01 4.83
C PRO A 112 20.90 1.24 5.79
N TYR A 113 21.17 1.28 7.09
CA TYR A 113 20.35 0.61 8.10
C TYR A 113 18.98 1.26 8.30
N VAL A 114 18.89 2.59 8.12
CA VAL A 114 17.58 3.27 8.13
C VAL A 114 16.80 2.90 6.87
N ILE A 115 17.43 2.88 5.68
CA ILE A 115 16.77 2.40 4.46
C ILE A 115 16.27 0.96 4.60
N TYR A 116 17.06 0.08 5.23
CA TYR A 116 16.62 -1.28 5.54
C TYR A 116 15.34 -1.26 6.39
N GLY A 117 15.30 -0.43 7.43
CA GLY A 117 14.11 -0.22 8.25
C GLY A 117 12.91 0.34 7.49
N VAL A 118 13.13 1.31 6.60
CA VAL A 118 12.10 1.90 5.75
C VAL A 118 11.43 0.85 4.86
N ARG A 119 12.17 -0.17 4.43
CA ARG A 119 11.62 -1.29 3.65
C ARG A 119 10.96 -2.37 4.48
N TRP A 120 11.26 -2.43 5.78
CA TRP A 120 10.92 -3.58 6.61
C TRP A 120 9.41 -3.81 6.69
N ASN A 121 8.59 -2.76 6.71
CA ASN A 121 7.13 -2.91 6.79
C ASN A 121 6.55 -3.61 5.53
N ASP A 122 7.08 -3.29 4.35
CA ASP A 122 6.72 -3.91 3.06
C ASP A 122 7.36 -5.30 2.87
N LEU A 123 8.58 -5.49 3.38
CA LEU A 123 9.39 -6.68 3.12
C LEU A 123 9.91 -7.31 4.43
N PRO A 124 9.04 -7.60 5.42
CA PRO A 124 9.51 -8.15 6.68
C PRO A 124 10.00 -9.59 6.43
N PRO A 125 11.15 -9.99 6.99
CA PRO A 125 11.57 -11.38 6.94
C PRO A 125 10.63 -12.27 7.75
N PHE A 126 10.49 -13.51 7.30
CA PHE A 126 9.73 -14.49 8.04
C PHE A 126 10.32 -15.89 7.89
N LYS A 127 9.95 -16.78 8.80
CA LYS A 127 10.20 -18.21 8.68
C LYS A 127 8.88 -18.95 8.56
N LEU A 128 8.92 -20.08 7.90
CA LEU A 128 7.78 -20.97 7.76
C LEU A 128 7.88 -22.13 8.75
N LEU A 129 6.73 -22.63 9.16
CA LEU A 129 6.61 -23.92 9.83
C LEU A 129 6.74 -25.07 8.81
N PRO A 130 7.09 -26.30 9.26
CA PRO A 130 7.29 -27.46 8.37
C PRO A 130 6.15 -27.76 7.39
N ASP A 131 4.92 -27.42 7.76
CA ASP A 131 3.68 -27.64 6.99
C ASP A 131 3.23 -26.43 6.17
N GLU A 132 3.95 -25.30 6.26
CA GLU A 132 3.69 -24.10 5.48
C GLU A 132 4.51 -24.07 4.16
N GLY A 133 4.35 -23.02 3.35
CA GLY A 133 5.14 -22.82 2.12
C GLY A 133 4.57 -23.44 0.85
N ASN A 134 3.39 -24.05 0.93
CA ASN A 134 2.62 -24.45 -0.24
C ASN A 134 1.65 -23.32 -0.60
N CYS A 135 1.65 -22.87 -1.86
CA CYS A 135 0.68 -21.90 -2.34
C CYS A 135 -0.06 -22.41 -3.59
N THR A 136 -1.28 -21.90 -3.79
CA THR A 136 -2.17 -22.35 -4.86
C THR A 136 -1.64 -22.09 -6.28
N TYR A 137 -0.69 -21.15 -6.45
CA TYR A 137 -0.23 -20.69 -7.76
C TYR A 137 0.99 -21.44 -8.30
N LEU A 138 1.98 -21.76 -7.46
CA LEU A 138 3.23 -22.41 -7.89
C LEU A 138 3.53 -23.72 -7.12
N GLY A 139 2.66 -24.17 -6.22
CA GLY A 139 2.90 -25.34 -5.38
C GLY A 139 3.98 -25.11 -4.32
N LYS A 140 4.79 -26.14 -4.02
CA LYS A 140 5.94 -26.04 -3.11
C LYS A 140 7.06 -25.23 -3.78
N SER A 141 7.16 -23.96 -3.42
CA SER A 141 8.17 -23.03 -3.94
C SER A 141 9.12 -22.51 -2.86
N CYS A 142 8.95 -22.95 -1.62
CA CYS A 142 9.63 -22.42 -0.44
C CYS A 142 10.61 -23.42 0.19
N ILE A 143 11.79 -22.92 0.56
CA ILE A 143 12.78 -23.60 1.39
C ILE A 143 12.49 -23.24 2.86
N VAL A 144 11.70 -24.10 3.52
CA VAL A 144 11.15 -23.87 4.88
C VAL A 144 12.23 -23.68 5.96
N GLY A 145 13.40 -24.30 5.80
CA GLY A 145 14.50 -24.18 6.77
C GLY A 145 15.27 -22.85 6.74
N GLN A 146 15.00 -22.00 5.76
CA GLN A 146 15.69 -20.72 5.57
C GLN A 146 14.74 -19.55 5.90
N THR A 147 15.28 -18.46 6.44
CA THR A 147 14.54 -17.20 6.51
C THR A 147 14.18 -16.74 5.10
N ILE A 148 12.90 -16.51 4.85
CA ILE A 148 12.41 -16.04 3.57
C ILE A 148 12.45 -14.52 3.56
N ARG A 149 13.06 -14.01 2.50
CA ARG A 149 13.11 -12.62 2.09
C ARG A 149 12.79 -12.59 0.61
N PHE A 150 12.37 -11.44 0.12
CA PHE A 150 12.18 -11.30 -1.31
C PHE A 150 13.52 -11.42 -2.07
N SER A 151 14.63 -10.98 -1.45
CA SER A 151 16.00 -11.12 -1.94
C SER A 151 16.54 -12.56 -1.98
N THR A 152 16.08 -13.43 -1.07
CA THR A 152 16.60 -14.81 -0.95
C THR A 152 15.71 -15.86 -1.61
N GLN A 153 14.39 -15.70 -1.56
CA GLN A 153 13.42 -16.65 -2.12
C GLN A 153 12.26 -15.90 -2.80
N PRO A 154 12.52 -15.17 -3.91
CA PRO A 154 11.54 -14.30 -4.56
C PRO A 154 10.28 -15.04 -5.03
N LEU A 155 10.45 -16.26 -5.55
CA LEU A 155 9.32 -17.08 -6.00
C LEU A 155 8.44 -17.53 -4.84
N CYS A 156 9.04 -18.01 -3.74
CA CYS A 156 8.31 -18.35 -2.52
C CYS A 156 7.54 -17.15 -1.99
N TRP A 157 8.22 -16.01 -1.86
CA TRP A 157 7.62 -14.76 -1.36
C TRP A 157 6.41 -14.36 -2.20
N TYR A 158 6.56 -14.31 -3.53
CA TYR A 158 5.48 -13.93 -4.44
C TYR A 158 4.31 -14.93 -4.41
N CYS A 159 4.62 -16.24 -4.35
CA CYS A 159 3.64 -17.31 -4.21
C CYS A 159 2.76 -17.08 -2.98
N LEU A 160 3.39 -16.87 -1.81
CA LEU A 160 2.69 -16.64 -0.55
C LEU A 160 1.92 -15.31 -0.54
N PHE A 161 2.48 -14.25 -1.12
CA PHE A 161 1.82 -12.95 -1.21
C PHE A 161 0.52 -13.03 -2.01
N LYS A 162 0.54 -13.63 -3.21
CA LYS A 162 -0.65 -13.78 -4.06
C LYS A 162 -1.68 -14.75 -3.48
N ASP A 163 -1.25 -15.76 -2.73
CA ASP A 163 -2.15 -16.66 -2.02
C ASP A 163 -2.85 -15.95 -0.85
N ALA A 164 -2.11 -15.12 -0.10
CA ALA A 164 -2.68 -14.28 0.97
C ALA A 164 -3.67 -13.25 0.44
N GLU A 165 -3.37 -12.58 -0.67
CA GLU A 165 -4.28 -11.63 -1.33
C GLU A 165 -5.64 -12.28 -1.62
N LYS A 166 -5.65 -13.52 -2.14
CA LYS A 166 -6.88 -14.27 -2.39
C LYS A 166 -7.59 -14.69 -1.10
N LYS A 167 -6.84 -15.19 -0.11
CA LYS A 167 -7.38 -15.66 1.17
C LYS A 167 -8.04 -14.54 1.96
N ALA A 168 -7.47 -13.34 1.94
CA ALA A 168 -7.99 -12.17 2.63
C ALA A 168 -9.37 -11.72 2.13
N GLN A 169 -9.75 -12.07 0.89
CA GLN A 169 -11.10 -11.84 0.36
C GLN A 169 -12.16 -12.77 0.97
N ILE A 170 -11.74 -13.82 1.67
CA ILE A 170 -12.62 -14.87 2.18
C ILE A 170 -12.71 -14.77 3.70
N LYS A 171 -11.57 -14.67 4.39
CA LYS A 171 -11.47 -14.67 5.85
C LYS A 171 -10.29 -13.81 6.32
N PRO A 172 -10.37 -13.24 7.53
CA PRO A 172 -9.25 -12.50 8.12
C PRO A 172 -7.99 -13.35 8.26
N ILE A 173 -6.83 -12.71 8.02
CA ILE A 173 -5.51 -13.29 8.25
C ILE A 173 -4.97 -12.76 9.58
N VAL A 174 -4.63 -13.67 10.49
CA VAL A 174 -4.22 -13.36 11.87
C VAL A 174 -2.97 -14.15 12.26
N GLY A 175 -2.28 -13.73 13.32
CA GLY A 175 -1.16 -14.48 13.89
C GLY A 175 -1.52 -15.20 15.19
N CYS A 176 -1.73 -14.44 16.26
CA CYS A 176 -1.95 -15.00 17.59
C CYS A 176 -3.38 -15.50 17.84
N SER A 177 -4.37 -14.95 17.14
CA SER A 177 -5.76 -15.37 17.28
C SER A 177 -5.97 -16.77 16.69
N LYS A 178 -6.69 -17.62 17.43
CA LYS A 178 -7.14 -18.94 16.97
C LYS A 178 -8.65 -18.99 16.73
N ALA A 179 -9.27 -17.82 16.51
CA ALA A 179 -10.71 -17.73 16.32
C ALA A 179 -11.14 -18.59 15.11
N PRO A 180 -12.25 -19.35 15.23
CA PRO A 180 -12.82 -20.06 14.09
C PRO A 180 -13.08 -19.10 12.93
N GLY A 181 -12.78 -19.54 11.71
CA GLY A 181 -13.01 -18.71 10.52
C GLY A 181 -11.90 -17.70 10.22
N THR A 182 -10.69 -17.90 10.75
CA THR A 182 -9.50 -17.12 10.39
C THR A 182 -8.45 -17.97 9.66
N PHE A 183 -7.53 -17.33 8.93
CA PHE A 183 -6.33 -17.95 8.40
C PHE A 183 -5.11 -17.54 9.21
N HIS A 184 -4.21 -18.48 9.51
CA HIS A 184 -2.90 -18.15 10.06
C HIS A 184 -2.02 -17.50 8.99
N GLY A 185 -1.32 -16.42 9.34
CA GLY A 185 -0.39 -15.72 8.46
C GLY A 185 0.97 -15.48 9.11
N ASN A 186 2.00 -15.35 8.26
CA ASN A 186 3.31 -14.85 8.68
C ASN A 186 3.31 -13.31 8.69
N VAL A 187 4.39 -12.68 9.15
CA VAL A 187 4.46 -11.21 9.29
C VAL A 187 4.22 -10.50 7.95
N MET A 188 4.77 -11.00 6.84
CA MET A 188 4.57 -10.41 5.52
C MET A 188 3.09 -10.46 5.10
N THR A 189 2.44 -11.61 5.22
CA THR A 189 1.04 -11.72 4.79
C THR A 189 0.10 -10.96 5.71
N ARG A 190 0.40 -10.91 7.01
CA ARG A 190 -0.37 -10.15 8.00
C ARG A 190 -0.21 -8.65 7.84
N SER A 191 0.98 -8.13 7.50
CA SER A 191 1.20 -6.69 7.34
C SER A 191 0.44 -6.14 6.13
N HIS A 192 0.36 -6.91 5.04
CA HIS A 192 -0.28 -6.46 3.81
C HIS A 192 -1.79 -6.75 3.75
N PHE A 193 -2.26 -7.81 4.41
CA PHE A 193 -3.61 -8.33 4.22
C PHE A 193 -4.34 -8.73 5.51
N GLY A 194 -3.74 -8.49 6.67
CA GLY A 194 -4.23 -9.05 7.93
C GLY A 194 -4.24 -8.06 9.08
N ASP A 195 -4.16 -8.63 10.27
CA ASP A 195 -4.23 -7.93 11.55
C ASP A 195 -3.03 -7.01 11.87
N LEU A 196 -2.01 -6.97 11.00
CA LEU A 196 -0.86 -6.06 11.11
C LEU A 196 -0.93 -4.85 10.15
N GLN A 197 -2.06 -4.61 9.48
CA GLN A 197 -2.20 -3.48 8.54
C GLN A 197 -1.97 -2.08 9.16
N PHE A 198 -2.00 -1.96 10.49
CA PHE A 198 -1.59 -0.72 11.18
C PHE A 198 -0.12 -0.35 10.91
N LEU A 199 0.73 -1.30 10.51
CA LEU A 199 2.10 -1.04 10.07
C LEU A 199 2.16 -0.09 8.85
N HIS A 200 1.09 -0.09 8.05
CA HIS A 200 0.88 0.77 6.88
C HIS A 200 -0.19 1.84 7.12
N ALA A 201 -0.45 2.17 8.39
CA ALA A 201 -1.50 3.12 8.79
C ALA A 201 -2.93 2.78 8.31
N MET A 202 -3.19 1.50 8.01
CA MET A 202 -4.48 1.02 7.50
C MET A 202 -5.29 0.28 8.57
N ALA A 203 -6.62 0.28 8.39
CA ALA A 203 -7.50 -0.63 9.13
C ALA A 203 -7.32 -2.06 8.62
N SER A 204 -7.37 -3.05 9.51
CA SER A 204 -7.23 -4.46 9.14
C SER A 204 -8.50 -5.05 8.51
N GLU A 205 -9.65 -4.43 8.73
CA GLU A 205 -10.97 -4.96 8.38
C GLU A 205 -11.96 -3.83 8.05
N GLU A 206 -13.01 -4.19 7.33
CA GLU A 206 -14.20 -3.36 7.08
C GLU A 206 -14.86 -2.94 8.40
N GLY A 207 -15.31 -1.69 8.48
CA GLY A 207 -16.10 -1.20 9.63
C GLY A 207 -15.30 -0.91 10.90
N VAL A 208 -13.97 -1.08 10.91
CA VAL A 208 -13.12 -0.67 12.03
C VAL A 208 -13.17 0.85 12.20
N HIS A 209 -13.48 1.30 13.41
CA HIS A 209 -13.55 2.73 13.71
C HIS A 209 -12.16 3.38 13.51
N PRO A 210 -12.08 4.56 12.86
CA PRO A 210 -10.80 5.24 12.61
C PRO A 210 -9.92 5.45 13.85
N GLY A 211 -10.56 5.71 14.99
CA GLY A 211 -9.88 5.86 16.28
C GLY A 211 -9.19 4.58 16.76
N ALA A 212 -9.74 3.40 16.44
CA ALA A 212 -9.12 2.12 16.79
C ALA A 212 -7.88 1.86 15.92
N THR A 213 -7.96 2.12 14.62
CA THR A 213 -6.78 2.08 13.74
C THR A 213 -5.70 3.05 14.22
N ARG A 214 -6.07 4.31 14.51
CA ARG A 214 -5.14 5.31 15.00
C ARG A 214 -4.46 4.90 16.31
N ALA A 215 -5.19 4.27 17.23
CA ALA A 215 -4.60 3.77 18.47
C ALA A 215 -3.51 2.72 18.20
N LYS A 216 -3.79 1.73 17.32
CA LYS A 216 -2.79 0.72 16.94
C LYS A 216 -1.58 1.30 16.23
N VAL A 217 -1.79 2.30 15.36
CA VAL A 217 -0.70 3.04 14.70
C VAL A 217 0.18 3.77 15.71
N LEU A 218 -0.43 4.46 16.69
CA LEU A 218 0.32 5.18 17.72
C LEU A 218 1.07 4.23 18.66
N ASP A 219 0.44 3.12 19.06
CA ASP A 219 1.10 2.07 19.83
C ASP A 219 2.32 1.51 19.10
N TRP A 220 2.19 1.25 17.78
CA TRP A 220 3.31 0.79 16.96
C TRP A 220 4.43 1.83 16.88
N LEU A 221 4.09 3.09 16.61
CA LEU A 221 5.06 4.18 16.52
C LEU A 221 5.78 4.39 17.85
N GLU A 222 5.07 4.31 18.98
CA GLU A 222 5.67 4.39 20.31
C GLU A 222 6.67 3.25 20.52
N PHE A 223 6.29 2.00 20.23
CA PHE A 223 7.18 0.86 20.34
C PHE A 223 8.42 1.02 19.46
N ALA A 224 8.24 1.30 18.16
CA ALA A 224 9.33 1.43 17.22
C ALA A 224 10.26 2.60 17.58
N TRP A 225 9.71 3.71 18.07
CA TRP A 225 10.47 4.85 18.60
C TRP A 225 11.27 4.48 19.85
N LYS A 226 10.68 3.73 20.79
CA LYS A 226 11.39 3.26 21.99
C LYS A 226 12.52 2.27 21.67
N VAL A 227 12.39 1.48 20.61
CA VAL A 227 13.49 0.64 20.12
C VAL A 227 14.57 1.51 19.44
N SER A 228 14.18 2.52 18.66
CA SER A 228 15.13 3.40 17.98
C SER A 228 15.91 4.31 18.94
N SER A 229 15.26 4.77 20.02
CA SER A 229 15.89 5.51 21.11
C SER A 229 16.69 4.62 22.08
N ARG A 230 16.65 3.29 21.86
CA ARG A 230 17.31 2.26 22.68
C ARG A 230 16.75 2.15 24.11
N GLU A 231 15.55 2.65 24.35
CA GLU A 231 14.83 2.46 25.61
C GLU A 231 14.38 1.00 25.77
N ILE A 232 13.94 0.37 24.67
CA ILE A 232 13.65 -1.08 24.61
C ILE A 232 14.86 -1.80 24.02
N LYS A 233 15.36 -2.81 24.75
CA LYS A 233 16.55 -3.57 24.35
C LYS A 233 16.22 -4.63 23.28
N PRO A 234 17.18 -4.93 22.37
CA PRO A 234 17.00 -5.96 21.33
C PRO A 234 16.56 -7.33 21.83
N ASP A 235 17.02 -7.73 23.01
CA ASP A 235 16.76 -9.03 23.61
C ASP A 235 15.44 -9.07 24.40
N THR A 236 14.72 -7.96 24.52
CA THR A 236 13.40 -7.94 25.17
C THR A 236 12.42 -8.80 24.40
N PHE A 237 11.67 -9.69 25.06
CA PHE A 237 10.59 -10.43 24.41
C PHE A 237 9.41 -9.51 24.10
N LEU A 238 8.81 -9.65 22.92
CA LEU A 238 7.68 -8.81 22.49
C LEU A 238 6.48 -8.91 23.44
N ARG A 239 6.25 -10.09 24.02
CA ARG A 239 5.16 -10.33 24.98
C ARG A 239 5.33 -9.60 26.32
N ASP A 240 6.56 -9.24 26.68
CA ASP A 240 6.89 -8.63 27.97
C ASP A 240 6.89 -7.09 27.89
N ILE A 241 6.72 -6.52 26.69
CA ILE A 241 6.66 -5.08 26.47
C ILE A 241 5.28 -4.57 26.84
N ASP A 242 5.20 -3.52 27.66
CA ASP A 242 3.93 -2.92 28.03
C ASP A 242 3.34 -2.06 26.92
N ASN A 243 2.77 -2.73 25.92
CA ASN A 243 2.11 -2.13 24.77
C ASN A 243 0.99 -3.06 24.31
N ALA A 244 -0.25 -2.57 24.26
CA ALA A 244 -1.43 -3.39 24.01
C ALA A 244 -1.41 -4.02 22.61
N THR A 245 -1.07 -3.24 21.59
CA THR A 245 -0.98 -3.70 20.20
C THR A 245 0.10 -4.79 20.05
N LEU A 246 1.28 -4.63 20.66
CA LEU A 246 2.33 -5.66 20.59
C LEU A 246 1.91 -6.95 21.30
N LYS A 247 1.29 -6.85 22.48
CA LYS A 247 0.75 -8.00 23.23
C LYS A 247 -0.33 -8.74 22.42
N GLU A 248 -1.26 -8.01 21.80
CA GLU A 248 -2.33 -8.56 20.97
C GLU A 248 -1.77 -9.36 19.78
N HIS A 249 -0.82 -8.78 19.06
CA HIS A 249 -0.42 -9.31 17.74
C HIS A 249 0.83 -10.18 17.75
N PHE A 250 1.65 -10.11 18.80
CA PHE A 250 2.90 -10.87 18.95
C PHE A 250 3.05 -11.60 20.29
N GLY A 251 2.14 -11.40 21.25
CA GLY A 251 2.27 -11.94 22.62
C GLY A 251 2.26 -13.47 22.71
N CYS A 252 1.74 -14.16 21.69
CA CYS A 252 1.77 -15.62 21.59
C CYS A 252 3.13 -16.19 21.16
N THR A 253 4.03 -15.35 20.65
CA THR A 253 5.33 -15.76 20.10
C THR A 253 6.40 -15.80 21.20
N GLN A 254 7.53 -16.46 20.91
CA GLN A 254 8.76 -16.33 21.71
C GLN A 254 9.72 -15.29 21.10
N TRP A 255 9.22 -14.38 20.26
CA TRP A 255 10.06 -13.44 19.55
C TRP A 255 10.60 -12.36 20.48
N ARG A 256 11.86 -12.01 20.27
CA ARG A 256 12.49 -10.80 20.79
C ARG A 256 12.37 -9.66 19.80
N VAL A 257 12.66 -8.44 20.23
CA VAL A 257 12.71 -7.27 19.35
C VAL A 257 13.66 -7.48 18.16
N SER A 258 14.80 -8.15 18.38
CA SER A 258 15.72 -8.51 17.31
C SER A 258 15.11 -9.49 16.30
N ASP A 259 14.25 -10.41 16.75
CA ASP A 259 13.64 -11.40 15.85
C ASP A 259 12.59 -10.74 14.95
N LEU A 260 11.90 -9.71 15.43
CA LEU A 260 10.96 -8.93 14.64
C LEU A 260 11.66 -8.24 13.46
N TYR A 261 12.66 -7.42 13.76
CA TYR A 261 13.25 -6.53 12.76
C TYR A 261 14.33 -7.20 11.89
N ILE A 262 15.13 -8.09 12.44
CA ILE A 262 16.38 -8.57 11.81
C ILE A 262 16.50 -10.09 11.81
N LEU A 263 15.37 -10.81 11.70
CA LEU A 263 15.33 -12.27 11.68
C LEU A 263 16.36 -12.87 10.71
N GLY A 264 17.28 -13.68 11.21
CA GLY A 264 18.32 -14.33 10.39
C GLY A 264 19.55 -13.46 10.10
N HIS A 265 19.61 -12.22 10.63
CA HIS A 265 20.75 -11.30 10.48
C HIS A 265 21.19 -10.66 11.79
N GLN A 266 20.90 -11.32 12.92
CA GLN A 266 21.31 -10.84 14.23
C GLN A 266 22.84 -10.67 14.35
N ASP A 267 23.64 -11.45 13.62
CA ASP A 267 25.09 -11.34 13.55
C ASP A 267 25.58 -10.02 12.91
N LYS A 268 24.80 -9.45 11.98
CA LYS A 268 25.21 -8.29 11.16
C LYS A 268 24.47 -7.01 11.51
N LEU A 269 23.18 -7.10 11.80
CA LEU A 269 22.31 -5.94 11.94
C LEU A 269 22.02 -5.54 13.39
N LEU A 270 22.35 -6.40 14.37
CA LEU A 270 22.04 -6.12 15.78
C LEU A 270 22.63 -4.80 16.30
N PRO A 271 23.89 -4.41 15.98
CA PRO A 271 24.43 -3.11 16.39
C PRO A 271 23.63 -1.91 15.82
N TYR A 272 22.94 -2.12 14.70
CA TYR A 272 22.21 -1.10 13.96
C TYR A 272 20.69 -1.22 14.06
N LEU A 273 20.18 -2.10 14.94
CA LEU A 273 18.75 -2.34 15.12
C LEU A 273 17.96 -1.06 15.39
N HIS A 274 18.56 -0.13 16.13
CA HIS A 274 17.97 1.18 16.41
C HIS A 274 17.73 2.02 15.14
N HIS A 275 18.61 1.93 14.14
CA HIS A 275 18.38 2.57 12.83
C HIS A 275 17.27 1.86 12.04
N VAL A 276 17.21 0.52 12.12
CA VAL A 276 16.15 -0.27 11.47
C VAL A 276 14.78 0.10 12.04
N ALA A 277 14.66 0.17 13.37
CA ALA A 277 13.43 0.60 14.03
C ALA A 277 13.06 2.05 13.67
N PHE A 278 14.03 2.96 13.57
CA PHE A 278 13.78 4.32 13.10
C PHE A 278 13.25 4.36 11.65
N GLY A 279 13.81 3.56 10.75
CA GLY A 279 13.30 3.45 9.39
C GLY A 279 11.84 2.97 9.33
N SER A 280 11.48 2.03 10.21
CA SER A 280 10.09 1.56 10.32
C SER A 280 9.12 2.64 10.82
N VAL A 281 9.56 3.51 11.74
CA VAL A 281 8.81 4.73 12.12
C VAL A 281 8.56 5.61 10.91
N LEU A 282 9.60 5.89 10.11
CA LEU A 282 9.49 6.73 8.92
C LEU A 282 8.51 6.14 7.91
N HIS A 283 8.57 4.83 7.66
CA HIS A 283 7.65 4.13 6.77
C HIS A 283 6.19 4.34 7.18
N THR A 284 5.84 4.01 8.44
CA THR A 284 4.45 4.15 8.92
C THR A 284 3.97 5.60 8.89
N VAL A 285 4.85 6.56 9.19
CA VAL A 285 4.50 7.99 9.06
C VAL A 285 4.22 8.35 7.61
N GLN A 286 5.07 7.94 6.67
CA GLN A 286 4.87 8.22 5.24
C GLN A 286 3.56 7.62 4.73
N ASP A 287 3.26 6.37 5.09
CA ASP A 287 2.00 5.71 4.74
C ASP A 287 0.77 6.43 5.31
N SER A 288 0.88 7.03 6.50
CA SER A 288 -0.23 7.76 7.10
C SER A 288 -0.69 9.00 6.29
N PHE A 289 0.15 9.48 5.36
CA PHE A 289 -0.18 10.55 4.42
C PHE A 289 -0.37 10.07 2.97
N ALA A 290 -0.14 8.78 2.69
CA ALA A 290 -0.24 8.23 1.35
C ALA A 290 -1.72 7.99 0.98
N GLY A 291 -2.14 8.56 -0.15
CA GLY A 291 -3.55 8.60 -0.53
C GLY A 291 -4.27 7.26 -0.51
N ALA A 292 -3.65 6.15 -0.94
CA ALA A 292 -4.35 4.86 -0.92
C ALA A 292 -4.19 4.03 0.36
N HIS A 293 -3.46 4.54 1.35
CA HIS A 293 -3.49 4.06 2.73
C HIS A 293 -4.43 4.90 3.61
N SER A 294 -4.60 6.19 3.28
CA SER A 294 -5.39 7.14 4.06
C SER A 294 -6.82 7.38 3.53
N SER A 295 -7.11 6.98 2.29
CA SER A 295 -8.43 7.17 1.69
C SER A 295 -9.52 6.40 2.42
N ARG A 296 -10.62 7.08 2.71
CA ARG A 296 -11.85 6.51 3.26
C ARG A 296 -12.91 6.58 2.17
N GLU A 297 -13.60 5.48 1.88
CA GLU A 297 -14.75 5.56 0.98
C GLU A 297 -15.82 6.47 1.59
N ALA A 298 -16.33 7.43 0.80
CA ALA A 298 -17.41 8.28 1.23
C ALA A 298 -18.69 7.44 1.37
N SER A 299 -19.30 7.43 2.55
CA SER A 299 -20.61 6.82 2.78
C SER A 299 -21.66 7.56 1.94
N HIS A 300 -22.00 7.04 0.74
CA HIS A 300 -23.08 7.58 -0.10
C HIS A 300 -24.34 6.70 0.00
N PRO A 301 -25.47 7.21 0.54
CA PRO A 301 -26.72 6.44 0.68
C PRO A 301 -27.43 6.09 -0.65
N ALA A 302 -27.01 6.64 -1.80
CA ALA A 302 -27.80 6.60 -3.04
C ALA A 302 -27.37 5.53 -4.07
N VAL A 303 -26.29 4.80 -3.85
CA VAL A 303 -25.80 3.78 -4.80
C VAL A 303 -26.51 2.42 -4.64
N CYS A 304 -27.21 2.21 -3.52
CA CYS A 304 -27.87 0.92 -3.23
C CYS A 304 -29.15 0.63 -4.04
N ALA A 305 -29.74 1.60 -4.75
CA ALA A 305 -31.02 1.38 -5.46
C ALA A 305 -30.87 1.05 -6.96
N ARG A 306 -29.70 1.25 -7.59
CA ARG A 306 -29.55 1.09 -9.05
C ARG A 306 -28.88 -0.20 -9.51
N THR A 307 -28.18 -0.91 -8.63
CA THR A 307 -27.40 -2.10 -9.01
C THR A 307 -28.26 -3.36 -9.17
N LEU A 308 -29.47 -3.40 -8.61
CA LEU A 308 -30.41 -4.52 -8.78
C LEU A 308 -31.15 -4.49 -10.12
N LEU A 309 -31.29 -3.33 -10.77
CA LEU A 309 -32.04 -3.21 -12.04
C LEU A 309 -31.19 -3.43 -13.29
N LEU A 310 -29.86 -3.28 -13.21
CA LEU A 310 -28.95 -3.40 -14.36
C LEU A 310 -28.29 -4.78 -14.52
N ARG A 311 -28.50 -5.73 -13.58
CA ARG A 311 -28.04 -7.13 -13.72
C ARG A 311 -28.87 -7.97 -14.70
N SER A 312 -29.96 -7.43 -15.26
CA SER A 312 -30.82 -8.14 -16.22
C SER A 312 -30.43 -7.91 -17.69
N LEU A 313 -29.54 -6.96 -18.01
CA LEU A 313 -29.24 -6.62 -19.40
C LEU A 313 -27.75 -6.29 -19.56
N GLY A 314 -26.94 -7.30 -19.92
CA GLY A 314 -25.57 -7.06 -20.35
C GLY A 314 -24.58 -8.20 -20.13
N GLU A 315 -24.94 -9.44 -20.50
CA GLU A 315 -23.92 -10.39 -20.95
C GLU A 315 -23.48 -9.97 -22.36
N LEU A 316 -22.19 -9.67 -22.56
CA LEU A 316 -21.38 -10.00 -23.75
C LEU A 316 -20.09 -9.13 -23.78
N TRP A 317 -18.95 -9.84 -23.63
CA TRP A 317 -17.60 -9.58 -24.18
C TRP A 317 -16.50 -8.92 -23.31
N ASN A 318 -15.39 -9.68 -23.25
CA ASN A 318 -13.97 -9.36 -22.96
C ASN A 318 -13.48 -9.24 -21.50
N SER A 319 -13.31 -10.42 -20.89
CA SER A 319 -12.06 -10.96 -20.29
C SER A 319 -10.92 -10.01 -19.90
N ILE A 320 -10.97 -9.44 -18.68
CA ILE A 320 -9.94 -9.47 -17.61
C ILE A 320 -10.68 -9.11 -16.31
N PRO A 321 -10.79 -9.98 -15.27
CA PRO A 321 -11.35 -9.54 -14.01
C PRO A 321 -10.31 -8.71 -13.26
N MET A 322 -10.44 -7.37 -13.30
CA MET A 322 -9.97 -6.55 -12.19
C MET A 322 -10.71 -7.01 -10.93
N ALA A 323 -9.97 -7.12 -9.82
CA ALA A 323 -10.51 -7.51 -8.53
C ALA A 323 -11.81 -6.74 -8.21
N PRO A 324 -12.86 -7.41 -7.72
CA PRO A 324 -14.08 -6.71 -7.36
C PRO A 324 -13.79 -5.75 -6.21
N ARG A 325 -14.17 -4.48 -6.38
CA ARG A 325 -14.34 -3.55 -5.27
C ARG A 325 -15.30 -4.20 -4.27
N MET A 326 -14.88 -4.30 -3.02
CA MET A 326 -15.75 -4.72 -1.93
C MET A 326 -16.80 -3.60 -1.76
N VAL A 327 -18.06 -3.88 -2.12
CA VAL A 327 -19.16 -2.90 -2.04
C VAL A 327 -19.82 -3.06 -0.68
N VAL A 328 -19.78 -2.00 0.12
CA VAL A 328 -20.46 -1.90 1.42
C VAL A 328 -21.96 -1.68 1.22
N CYS A 329 -22.79 -2.56 1.79
CA CYS A 329 -24.24 -2.36 1.90
C CYS A 329 -24.64 -2.41 3.37
N THR A 330 -24.84 -1.25 4.01
CA THR A 330 -25.52 -1.17 5.31
C THR A 330 -27.01 -1.00 5.08
N MET A 331 -27.83 -1.97 5.52
CA MET A 331 -29.27 -1.76 5.67
C MET A 331 -29.49 -0.83 6.87
N SER A 332 -29.89 0.41 6.63
CA SER A 332 -30.45 1.26 7.66
C SER A 332 -31.82 0.72 8.07
N ARG A 333 -31.95 0.29 9.32
CA ARG A 333 -33.27 0.11 9.93
C ARG A 333 -33.93 1.49 10.03
N THR A 334 -35.14 1.59 9.50
CA THR A 334 -36.00 2.76 9.64
C THR A 334 -36.24 3.07 11.12
N PRO A 335 -36.25 4.35 11.54
CA PRO A 335 -36.76 4.72 12.85
C PRO A 335 -38.29 4.61 12.80
N GLY A 336 -38.85 3.74 13.65
CA GLY A 336 -40.27 3.79 13.98
C GLY A 336 -40.56 5.12 14.67
N MET A 337 -41.48 5.88 14.09
CA MET A 337 -42.26 6.92 14.77
C MET A 337 -43.24 6.24 15.76
N PRO A 338 -43.79 6.98 16.75
CA PRO A 338 -44.10 6.53 18.12
C PRO A 338 -45.03 5.32 18.28
#